data_AF-A0AAW3K117-F1
#
_entry.id   AF-A0AAW3K117-F1
#
_cell.length_a   1.000
_cell.length_b   1.000
_cell.length_c   1.000
_cell.angle_alpha   90.00
_cell.angle_beta   90.00
_cell.angle_gamma   90.00
#
_symmetry.space_group_name_H-M   'P 1'
#
loop_
_entity.id
_entity.type
_entity.pdbx_description
1 polymer ?
#
loop_
_entity_poly.entity_id
_entity_poly.type
_entity_poly.pdbx_seq_one_letter_code
_entity_poly.pdbx_strand_id
1 'polypeptide(L)'
;MSYQTSIHFDPTALLIIKKEVDNSILQVESAVSSLVEDQTLPFGIDDALLQFEQCVNVLMLIDMPHVAKIAQLSAAVMRKVMQNPREINTQEVIALSEGTTMLKRYIEFICLREVRAPQFLHDTLNRLELSLGLELTPEGQAIIPLLDCVTPNFNLPQSPELEHSVYVHKLYKLCLHKLLKQQETDLDLQGIKLVGSYLANAAKGQASEQYWALAAVALNHIENIILNDTRLRTLISIETNMSLFFKDLSGFKPSLLDTANILSICISQEDEISQHIREQINVGEDILTDTQLQIFSRHLYGPDFETIHSVSQLITDEMSQIRNDIEFNYKNMSDEKTQELKNKLTDLAHVFKVLNLNEAYSGLKQQADLLSQDNMLKDENYAQQLMNSILSAMNSIGILERNYTSSRLQLKVNNLQISLDRLDEAHAALLTETKALVDLSSQTLVQYLQDPPSTSLDQLPSQLSEIGGALLFLAAKDGQKALLLSAEFIQTGLNKEHVFNLEQVNKLLDVLASADMMIENLQNKQPVLQAMFDVALTSSQNLKSVA
;
A
#
# COMPACT_ATOMS: atom_id res chain seq x y z
N MET A 1 10.14 -16.07 10.01
CA MET A 1 10.82 -16.58 8.80
C MET A 1 10.53 -15.59 7.69
N SER A 2 11.56 -14.90 7.21
CA SER A 2 11.47 -13.85 6.19
C SER A 2 11.30 -14.48 4.81
N TYR A 3 10.08 -14.47 4.26
CA TYR A 3 9.89 -14.55 2.82
C TYR A 3 10.37 -13.23 2.21
N GLN A 4 11.68 -13.03 2.15
CA GLN A 4 12.30 -12.08 1.24
C GLN A 4 12.54 -12.83 -0.08
N THR A 5 11.45 -13.15 -0.78
CA THR A 5 11.51 -13.26 -2.23
C THR A 5 11.70 -11.83 -2.73
N SER A 6 12.75 -11.63 -3.50
CA SER A 6 13.21 -10.37 -4.08
C SER A 6 12.19 -9.78 -5.07
N ILE A 7 11.09 -9.26 -4.55
CA ILE A 7 10.13 -8.47 -5.33
C ILE A 7 10.62 -7.03 -5.22
N HIS A 8 11.16 -6.47 -6.30
CA HIS A 8 11.61 -5.08 -6.33
C HIS A 8 10.67 -4.26 -7.21
N PHE A 9 9.40 -4.18 -6.81
CA PHE A 9 8.60 -3.04 -7.23
C PHE A 9 9.13 -1.79 -6.50
N ASP A 10 9.54 -0.77 -7.25
CA ASP A 10 9.95 0.52 -6.66
C ASP A 10 8.72 1.45 -6.53
N PRO A 11 8.21 1.69 -5.30
CA PRO A 11 7.03 2.52 -5.09
C PRO A 11 7.34 4.02 -5.15
N THR A 12 8.58 4.45 -5.39
CA THR A 12 8.99 5.85 -5.26
C THR A 12 8.12 6.80 -6.09
N ALA A 13 7.90 6.50 -7.39
CA ALA A 13 7.07 7.35 -8.25
C ALA A 13 5.61 7.43 -7.77
N LEU A 14 5.07 6.31 -7.27
CA LEU A 14 3.71 6.23 -6.76
C LEU A 14 3.57 6.99 -5.43
N LEU A 15 4.54 6.87 -4.52
CA LEU A 15 4.56 7.57 -3.24
C LEU A 15 4.57 9.09 -3.41
N ILE A 16 5.24 9.61 -4.45
CA ILE A 16 5.26 11.05 -4.76
C ILE A 16 3.84 11.56 -5.04
N ILE A 17 3.08 10.82 -5.86
CA ILE A 17 1.74 11.24 -6.30
C ILE A 17 0.61 10.76 -5.38
N LYS A 18 0.89 9.84 -4.44
CA LYS A 18 -0.12 9.18 -3.60
C LYS A 18 -1.07 10.16 -2.93
N LYS A 19 -0.53 11.21 -2.30
CA LYS A 19 -1.33 12.25 -1.61
C LYS A 19 -2.32 12.92 -2.55
N GLU A 20 -1.91 13.20 -3.79
CA GLU A 20 -2.78 13.83 -4.79
C GLU A 20 -3.89 12.87 -5.25
N VAL A 21 -3.54 11.59 -5.48
CA VAL A 21 -4.51 10.56 -5.85
C VAL A 21 -5.53 10.34 -4.72
N ASP A 22 -5.08 10.24 -3.47
CA ASP A 22 -5.94 10.08 -2.29
C ASP A 22 -6.88 11.28 -2.12
N ASN A 23 -6.38 12.51 -2.29
CA ASN A 23 -7.21 13.72 -2.25
C ASN A 23 -8.27 13.72 -3.36
N SER A 24 -7.90 13.32 -4.58
CA SER A 24 -8.83 13.25 -5.70
C SER A 24 -9.92 12.18 -5.48
N ILE A 25 -9.55 11.02 -4.92
CA ILE A 25 -10.50 9.99 -4.48
C ILE A 25 -11.48 10.56 -3.46
N LEU A 26 -10.98 11.24 -2.42
CA LEU A 26 -11.81 11.83 -1.37
C LEU A 26 -12.82 12.84 -1.92
N GLN A 27 -12.40 13.68 -2.87
CA GLN A 27 -13.30 14.64 -3.52
C GLN A 27 -14.42 13.94 -4.29
N VAL A 28 -14.11 12.87 -5.03
CA VAL A 28 -15.10 12.06 -5.74
C VAL A 28 -16.07 11.40 -4.76
N GLU A 29 -15.55 10.79 -3.68
CA GLU A 29 -16.38 10.14 -2.65
C GLU A 29 -17.32 11.14 -1.96
N SER A 30 -16.83 12.33 -1.62
CA SER A 30 -17.63 13.40 -1.05
C SER A 30 -18.70 13.88 -2.03
N ALA A 31 -18.36 14.08 -3.30
CA ALA A 31 -19.29 14.55 -4.31
C ALA A 31 -20.40 13.54 -4.60
N VAL A 32 -20.06 12.24 -4.65
CA VAL A 32 -21.04 11.15 -4.79
C VAL A 32 -21.98 11.11 -3.59
N SER A 33 -21.43 11.24 -2.38
CA SER A 33 -22.24 11.21 -1.15
C SER A 33 -23.26 12.36 -1.13
N SER A 34 -22.82 13.59 -1.42
CA SER A 34 -23.73 14.73 -1.53
C SER A 34 -24.75 14.58 -2.65
N LEU A 35 -24.34 14.05 -3.81
CA LEU A 35 -25.27 13.78 -4.93
C LEU A 35 -26.36 12.78 -4.55
N VAL A 36 -26.01 11.73 -3.80
CA VAL A 36 -26.96 10.71 -3.32
C VAL A 36 -27.94 11.29 -2.29
N GLU A 37 -27.45 12.15 -1.39
CA GLU A 37 -28.27 12.79 -0.36
C GLU A 37 -29.23 13.83 -0.93
N ASP A 38 -28.71 14.75 -1.76
CA ASP A 38 -29.45 15.92 -2.24
C ASP A 38 -30.14 15.70 -3.59
N GLN A 39 -29.82 14.60 -4.31
CA GLN A 39 -30.32 14.30 -5.66
C GLN A 39 -30.10 15.44 -6.67
N THR A 40 -29.07 16.25 -6.41
CA THR A 40 -28.66 17.38 -7.24
C THR A 40 -27.15 17.37 -7.36
N LEU A 41 -26.63 17.90 -8.47
CA LEU A 41 -25.19 17.97 -8.69
C LEU A 41 -24.57 18.97 -7.70
N PRO A 42 -23.65 18.53 -6.82
CA PRO A 42 -22.96 19.44 -5.92
C PRO A 42 -22.04 20.37 -6.71
N PHE A 43 -21.82 21.57 -6.17
CA PHE A 43 -20.89 22.52 -6.75
C PHE A 43 -19.46 21.93 -6.76
N GLY A 44 -18.76 22.06 -7.90
CA GLY A 44 -17.38 21.55 -8.06
C GLY A 44 -17.27 20.07 -8.43
N ILE A 45 -18.39 19.35 -8.64
CA ILE A 45 -18.37 17.92 -9.03
C ILE A 45 -17.64 17.66 -10.36
N ASP A 46 -17.80 18.56 -11.34
CA ASP A 46 -17.13 18.44 -12.64
C ASP A 46 -15.62 18.61 -12.49
N ASP A 47 -15.17 19.54 -11.65
CA ASP A 47 -13.76 19.77 -11.37
C ASP A 47 -13.14 18.58 -10.61
N ALA A 48 -13.86 18.03 -9.62
CA ALA A 48 -13.44 16.84 -8.89
C ALA A 48 -13.29 15.61 -9.82
N LEU A 49 -14.27 15.40 -10.70
CA LEU A 49 -14.21 14.32 -11.70
C LEU A 49 -13.04 14.53 -12.66
N LEU A 50 -12.80 15.77 -13.13
CA LEU A 50 -11.71 16.08 -14.04
C LEU A 50 -10.33 15.86 -13.38
N GLN A 51 -10.16 16.23 -12.11
CA GLN A 51 -8.94 15.92 -11.35
C GLN A 51 -8.73 14.40 -11.22
N PHE A 52 -9.80 13.65 -10.99
CA PHE A 52 -9.71 12.19 -10.89
C PHE A 52 -9.34 11.53 -12.23
N GLU A 53 -9.86 12.05 -13.34
CA GLU A 53 -9.45 11.63 -14.68
C GLU A 53 -8.00 12.01 -15.01
N GLN A 54 -7.50 13.13 -14.50
CA GLN A 54 -6.08 13.47 -14.63
C GLN A 54 -5.20 12.45 -13.89
N CYS A 55 -5.62 11.99 -12.71
CA CYS A 55 -4.91 10.94 -11.97
C CYS A 55 -4.74 9.65 -12.79
N VAL A 56 -5.72 9.29 -13.63
CA VAL A 56 -5.62 8.13 -14.55
C VAL A 56 -4.40 8.27 -15.47
N ASN A 57 -4.22 9.46 -16.07
CA ASN A 57 -3.10 9.70 -16.99
C ASN A 57 -1.76 9.68 -16.27
N VAL A 58 -1.70 10.22 -15.05
CA VAL A 58 -0.48 10.20 -14.22
C VAL A 58 -0.12 8.76 -13.84
N LEU A 59 -1.10 7.95 -13.43
CA LEU A 59 -0.89 6.52 -13.12
C LEU A 59 -0.37 5.75 -14.35
N MET A 60 -0.88 6.04 -15.55
CA MET A 60 -0.34 5.45 -16.78
C MET A 60 1.11 5.87 -17.04
N LEU A 61 1.48 7.15 -16.78
CA LEU A 61 2.83 7.65 -16.98
C LEU A 61 3.86 6.98 -16.05
N ILE A 62 3.45 6.58 -14.85
CA ILE A 62 4.32 5.88 -13.88
C ILE A 62 4.22 4.35 -13.96
N ASP A 63 3.76 3.81 -15.09
CA ASP A 63 3.64 2.37 -15.35
C ASP A 63 2.73 1.64 -14.34
N MET A 64 1.55 2.21 -14.07
CA MET A 64 0.50 1.63 -13.21
C MET A 64 -0.80 1.33 -13.97
N PRO A 65 -0.78 0.49 -15.02
CA PRO A 65 -1.93 0.32 -15.92
C PRO A 65 -3.16 -0.26 -15.23
N HIS A 66 -2.99 -1.22 -14.32
CA HIS A 66 -4.13 -1.86 -13.61
C HIS A 66 -4.82 -0.89 -12.65
N VAL A 67 -4.04 -0.08 -11.93
CA VAL A 67 -4.53 0.96 -11.00
C VAL A 67 -5.22 2.07 -11.79
N ALA A 68 -4.60 2.52 -12.89
CA ALA A 68 -5.18 3.49 -13.80
C ALA A 68 -6.50 2.99 -14.40
N LYS A 69 -6.61 1.70 -14.72
CA LYS A 69 -7.83 1.11 -15.26
C LYS A 69 -8.99 1.15 -14.27
N ILE A 70 -8.75 0.82 -13.00
CA ILE A 70 -9.76 0.95 -11.94
C ILE A 70 -10.20 2.42 -11.81
N ALA A 71 -9.26 3.35 -11.73
CA ALA A 71 -9.56 4.78 -11.66
C ALA A 71 -10.38 5.26 -12.87
N GLN A 72 -10.03 4.82 -14.08
CA GLN A 72 -10.75 5.14 -15.31
C GLN A 72 -12.19 4.64 -15.28
N LEU A 73 -12.40 3.38 -14.89
CA LEU A 73 -13.73 2.79 -14.81
C LEU A 73 -14.57 3.46 -13.72
N SER A 74 -13.98 3.76 -12.55
CA SER A 74 -14.63 4.53 -11.49
C SER A 74 -15.05 5.93 -11.97
N ALA A 75 -14.18 6.66 -12.69
CA ALA A 75 -14.53 7.95 -13.28
C ALA A 75 -15.68 7.84 -14.30
N ALA A 76 -15.69 6.77 -15.11
CA ALA A 76 -16.78 6.52 -16.05
C ALA A 76 -18.11 6.20 -15.35
N VAL A 77 -18.08 5.42 -14.25
CA VAL A 77 -19.28 5.16 -13.43
C VAL A 77 -19.78 6.46 -12.80
N MET A 78 -18.88 7.28 -12.23
CA MET A 78 -19.24 8.59 -11.69
C MET A 78 -19.92 9.48 -12.74
N ARG A 79 -19.35 9.57 -13.94
CA ARG A 79 -19.97 10.31 -15.06
C ARG A 79 -21.36 9.78 -15.39
N LYS A 80 -21.56 8.46 -15.37
CA LYS A 80 -22.87 7.84 -15.62
C LYS A 80 -23.88 8.23 -14.54
N VAL A 81 -23.50 8.19 -13.26
CA VAL A 81 -24.34 8.61 -12.12
C VAL A 81 -24.73 10.09 -12.24
N MET A 82 -23.78 10.95 -12.66
CA MET A 82 -24.01 12.39 -12.85
C MET A 82 -24.99 12.72 -13.98
N GLN A 83 -25.19 11.84 -14.98
CA GLN A 83 -26.10 12.11 -16.09
C GLN A 83 -27.57 12.18 -15.66
N ASN A 84 -27.96 11.43 -14.62
CA ASN A 84 -29.32 11.39 -14.11
C ASN A 84 -29.39 11.59 -12.58
N PRO A 85 -29.12 12.82 -12.08
CA PRO A 85 -29.06 13.11 -10.63
C PRO A 85 -30.34 12.77 -9.85
N ARG A 86 -31.50 12.73 -10.53
CA ARG A 86 -32.81 12.48 -9.93
C ARG A 86 -33.18 10.99 -9.83
N GLU A 87 -32.45 10.12 -10.51
CA GLU A 87 -32.73 8.68 -10.55
C GLU A 87 -31.41 7.90 -10.44
N ILE A 88 -30.82 7.98 -9.25
CA ILE A 88 -29.52 7.37 -8.98
C ILE A 88 -29.70 5.85 -8.78
N ASN A 89 -28.97 5.07 -9.57
CA ASN A 89 -28.91 3.63 -9.43
C ASN A 89 -27.99 3.25 -8.26
N THR A 90 -28.56 2.61 -7.23
CA THR A 90 -27.80 2.18 -6.04
C THR A 90 -26.64 1.25 -6.37
N GLN A 91 -26.77 0.38 -7.38
CA GLN A 91 -25.70 -0.54 -7.77
C GLN A 91 -24.49 0.19 -8.34
N GLU A 92 -24.72 1.28 -9.09
CA GLU A 92 -23.64 2.11 -9.65
C GLU A 92 -22.88 2.86 -8.55
N VAL A 93 -23.60 3.37 -7.55
CA VAL A 93 -23.00 4.01 -6.36
C VAL A 93 -22.18 3.02 -5.54
N ILE A 94 -22.70 1.81 -5.32
CA ILE A 94 -21.96 0.74 -4.61
C ILE A 94 -20.69 0.38 -5.38
N ALA A 95 -20.79 0.13 -6.70
CA ALA A 95 -19.63 -0.20 -7.51
C ALA A 95 -18.58 0.92 -7.51
N LEU A 96 -19.02 2.19 -7.57
CA LEU A 96 -18.14 3.35 -7.49
C LEU A 96 -17.41 3.42 -6.14
N SER A 97 -18.13 3.29 -5.03
CA SER A 97 -17.56 3.32 -3.67
C SER A 97 -16.58 2.16 -3.43
N GLU A 98 -16.90 0.96 -3.91
CA GLU A 98 -15.98 -0.18 -3.87
C GLU A 98 -14.75 0.07 -4.77
N GLY A 99 -14.95 0.68 -5.94
CA GLY A 99 -13.91 1.08 -6.87
C GLY A 99 -12.89 2.04 -6.25
N THR A 100 -13.35 3.13 -5.65
CA THR A 100 -12.51 4.14 -5.00
C THR A 100 -11.83 3.59 -3.74
N THR A 101 -12.55 2.83 -2.92
CA THR A 101 -12.00 2.20 -1.71
C THR A 101 -10.90 1.20 -2.05
N MET A 102 -11.13 0.33 -3.05
CA MET A 102 -10.12 -0.64 -3.49
C MET A 102 -8.90 0.07 -4.09
N LEU A 103 -9.11 1.16 -4.83
CA LEU A 103 -8.02 1.97 -5.38
C LEU A 103 -7.12 2.51 -4.26
N LYS A 104 -7.68 3.15 -3.22
CA LYS A 104 -6.94 3.65 -2.05
C LYS A 104 -6.15 2.52 -1.36
N ARG A 105 -6.85 1.43 -1.01
CA ARG A 105 -6.25 0.28 -0.31
C ARG A 105 -5.14 -0.40 -1.10
N TYR A 106 -5.34 -0.55 -2.41
CA TYR A 106 -4.35 -1.21 -3.26
C TYR A 106 -3.09 -0.37 -3.44
N ILE A 107 -3.24 0.95 -3.67
CA ILE A 107 -2.10 1.89 -3.76
C ILE A 107 -1.28 1.84 -2.47
N GLU A 108 -1.94 1.87 -1.32
CA GLU A 108 -1.27 1.75 -0.04
C GLU A 108 -0.59 0.39 0.14
N PHE A 109 -1.26 -0.71 -0.19
CA PHE A 109 -0.71 -2.06 -0.13
C PHE A 109 0.58 -2.18 -0.94
N ILE A 110 0.59 -1.74 -2.20
CA ILE A 110 1.79 -1.86 -3.06
C ILE A 110 2.91 -0.91 -2.60
N CYS A 111 2.57 0.26 -2.05
CA CYS A 111 3.55 1.17 -1.45
C CYS A 111 4.20 0.61 -0.18
N LEU A 112 3.42 -0.11 0.63
CA LEU A 112 3.86 -0.66 1.91
C LEU A 112 4.64 -1.97 1.73
N ARG A 113 4.14 -2.87 0.88
CA ARG A 113 4.69 -4.21 0.70
C ARG A 113 5.75 -4.27 -0.40
N GLU A 114 5.83 -3.27 -1.27
CA GLU A 114 6.70 -3.28 -2.45
C GLU A 114 6.43 -4.51 -3.34
N VAL A 115 5.15 -4.91 -3.44
CA VAL A 115 4.69 -6.07 -4.22
C VAL A 115 3.53 -5.67 -5.12
N ARG A 116 3.61 -6.00 -6.41
CA ARG A 116 2.48 -5.91 -7.35
C ARG A 116 1.66 -7.20 -7.29
N ALA A 117 0.34 -7.07 -7.21
CA ALA A 117 -0.59 -8.21 -7.18
C ALA A 117 -1.91 -7.84 -7.88
N PRO A 118 -1.94 -7.67 -9.21
CA PRO A 118 -3.12 -7.17 -9.93
C PRO A 118 -4.37 -8.03 -9.74
N GLN A 119 -4.23 -9.30 -9.34
CA GLN A 119 -5.36 -10.20 -9.08
C GLN A 119 -6.34 -9.65 -8.03
N PHE A 120 -5.85 -8.86 -7.05
CA PHE A 120 -6.73 -8.24 -6.04
C PHE A 120 -7.71 -7.23 -6.63
N LEU A 121 -7.40 -6.64 -7.79
CA LEU A 121 -8.24 -5.62 -8.43
C LEU A 121 -9.35 -6.23 -9.29
N HIS A 122 -9.30 -7.53 -9.55
CA HIS A 122 -10.07 -8.15 -10.62
C HIS A 122 -11.58 -8.20 -10.35
N ASP A 123 -11.99 -8.46 -9.11
CA ASP A 123 -13.41 -8.46 -8.74
C ASP A 123 -13.99 -7.04 -8.80
N THR A 124 -13.26 -6.04 -8.30
CA THR A 124 -13.65 -4.63 -8.39
C THR A 124 -13.74 -4.17 -9.84
N LEU A 125 -12.78 -4.56 -10.68
CA LEU A 125 -12.80 -4.27 -12.12
C LEU A 125 -14.09 -4.79 -12.77
N ASN A 126 -14.43 -6.06 -12.53
CA ASN A 126 -15.64 -6.67 -13.08
C ASN A 126 -16.94 -6.03 -12.58
N ARG A 127 -16.99 -5.57 -11.32
CA ARG A 127 -18.15 -4.84 -10.79
C ARG A 127 -18.33 -3.48 -11.45
N LEU A 128 -17.24 -2.76 -11.71
CA LEU A 128 -17.27 -1.49 -12.44
C LEU A 128 -17.67 -1.70 -13.91
N GLU A 129 -17.12 -2.71 -14.58
CA GLU A 129 -17.49 -3.08 -15.96
C GLU A 129 -18.98 -3.44 -16.06
N LEU A 130 -19.49 -4.24 -15.11
CA LEU A 130 -20.90 -4.59 -15.05
C LEU A 130 -21.80 -3.35 -14.90
N SER A 131 -21.43 -2.41 -14.03
CA SER A 131 -22.16 -1.15 -13.83
C SER A 131 -22.18 -0.27 -15.09
N LEU A 132 -21.18 -0.39 -15.95
CA LEU A 132 -21.11 0.31 -17.24
C LEU A 132 -21.75 -0.48 -18.39
N GLY A 133 -22.17 -1.73 -18.17
CA GLY A 133 -22.68 -2.61 -19.22
C GLY A 133 -21.59 -3.08 -20.19
N LEU A 134 -20.33 -3.14 -19.73
CA LEU A 134 -19.19 -3.64 -20.50
C LEU A 134 -19.07 -5.17 -20.38
N GLU A 135 -18.33 -5.78 -21.30
CA GLU A 135 -17.94 -7.18 -21.18
C GLU A 135 -17.00 -7.33 -19.99
N LEU A 136 -17.23 -8.38 -19.19
CA LEU A 136 -16.45 -8.67 -18.00
C LEU A 136 -15.08 -9.23 -18.38
N THR A 137 -14.02 -8.63 -17.86
CA THR A 137 -12.66 -9.10 -18.06
C THR A 137 -12.43 -10.41 -17.31
N PRO A 138 -12.00 -11.48 -18.00
CA PRO A 138 -11.66 -12.76 -17.37
C PRO A 138 -10.22 -12.78 -16.83
N GLU A 139 -9.94 -13.61 -15.83
CA GLU A 139 -8.64 -13.67 -15.15
C GLU A 139 -7.53 -14.13 -16.11
N GLY A 140 -7.84 -15.04 -17.04
CA GLY A 140 -6.91 -15.52 -18.06
C GLY A 140 -6.47 -14.45 -19.07
N GLN A 141 -7.14 -13.30 -19.14
CA GLN A 141 -6.77 -12.22 -20.08
C GLN A 141 -5.32 -11.75 -19.88
N ALA A 142 -4.83 -11.72 -18.63
CA ALA A 142 -3.45 -11.34 -18.31
C ALA A 142 -2.40 -12.35 -18.79
N ILE A 143 -2.81 -13.60 -19.04
CA ILE A 143 -1.93 -14.70 -19.43
C ILE A 143 -1.82 -14.79 -20.96
N ILE A 144 -2.82 -14.31 -21.71
CA ILE A 144 -2.85 -14.38 -23.17
C ILE A 144 -1.52 -13.92 -23.83
N PRO A 145 -0.92 -12.77 -23.48
CA PRO A 145 0.34 -12.33 -24.08
C PRO A 145 1.52 -13.28 -23.83
N LEU A 146 1.49 -14.06 -22.73
CA LEU A 146 2.51 -15.06 -22.42
C LEU A 146 2.40 -16.29 -23.33
N LEU A 147 1.18 -16.59 -23.78
CA LEU A 147 0.90 -17.74 -24.66
C LEU A 147 1.28 -17.46 -26.13
N ASP A 148 1.37 -16.19 -26.54
CA ASP A 148 1.87 -15.84 -27.88
C ASP A 148 3.35 -16.20 -28.07
N CYS A 149 4.11 -16.23 -26.95
CA CYS A 149 5.55 -16.49 -26.94
C CYS A 149 5.92 -17.96 -26.73
N VAL A 150 4.96 -18.82 -26.37
CA VAL A 150 5.19 -20.22 -25.99
C VAL A 150 4.21 -21.11 -26.76
N THR A 151 4.69 -22.16 -27.42
CA THR A 151 3.80 -23.23 -27.88
C THR A 151 3.53 -24.15 -26.68
N PRO A 152 2.38 -24.07 -26.02
CA PRO A 152 2.14 -24.87 -24.82
C PRO A 152 2.18 -26.35 -25.22
N ASN A 153 3.17 -27.07 -24.71
CA ASN A 153 3.18 -28.52 -24.71
C ASN A 153 3.62 -28.99 -23.33
N PHE A 154 2.68 -28.80 -22.39
CA PHE A 154 2.89 -29.11 -20.98
C PHE A 154 3.06 -30.61 -20.80
N ASN A 155 4.10 -31.02 -20.06
CA ASN A 155 4.25 -32.39 -19.63
C ASN A 155 3.35 -32.66 -18.42
N LEU A 156 2.08 -32.98 -18.70
CA LEU A 156 1.05 -33.15 -17.68
C LEU A 156 0.89 -34.63 -17.29
N PRO A 157 0.49 -34.92 -16.04
CA PRO A 157 0.25 -36.29 -15.61
C PRO A 157 -0.83 -36.96 -16.45
N GLN A 158 -0.57 -38.22 -16.86
CA GLN A 158 -1.58 -39.00 -17.55
C GLN A 158 -2.70 -39.39 -16.58
N SER A 159 -3.94 -39.12 -16.97
CA SER A 159 -5.10 -39.57 -16.20
C SER A 159 -5.26 -41.09 -16.29
N PRO A 160 -5.76 -41.74 -15.23
CA PRO A 160 -6.05 -43.16 -15.26
C PRO A 160 -7.10 -43.49 -16.33
N GLU A 161 -7.03 -44.69 -16.90
CA GLU A 161 -8.09 -45.18 -17.78
C GLU A 161 -9.37 -45.38 -16.95
N LEU A 162 -10.41 -44.63 -17.30
CA LEU A 162 -11.71 -44.66 -16.63
C LEU A 162 -12.76 -45.26 -17.57
N GLU A 163 -13.68 -46.05 -17.02
CA GLU A 163 -14.80 -46.62 -17.78
C GLU A 163 -15.70 -45.51 -18.33
N HIS A 164 -16.13 -45.67 -19.59
CA HIS A 164 -17.04 -44.73 -20.22
C HIS A 164 -18.37 -44.62 -19.48
N SER A 165 -18.78 -43.39 -19.18
CA SER A 165 -20.05 -43.10 -18.52
C SER A 165 -20.76 -41.94 -19.21
N VAL A 166 -22.06 -42.11 -19.45
CA VAL A 166 -22.94 -41.07 -20.00
C VAL A 166 -23.33 -40.02 -18.94
N TYR A 167 -23.05 -40.28 -17.66
CA TYR A 167 -23.48 -39.42 -16.55
C TYR A 167 -22.44 -38.38 -16.13
N VAL A 168 -21.25 -38.36 -16.73
CA VAL A 168 -20.14 -37.49 -16.29
C VAL A 168 -20.52 -36.01 -16.38
N HIS A 169 -21.18 -35.59 -17.47
CA HIS A 169 -21.65 -34.20 -17.60
C HIS A 169 -22.72 -33.84 -16.57
N LYS A 170 -23.61 -34.78 -16.26
CA LYS A 170 -24.62 -34.59 -15.21
C LYS A 170 -23.98 -34.51 -13.83
N LEU A 171 -22.96 -35.31 -13.55
CA LEU A 171 -22.20 -35.27 -12.30
C LEU A 171 -21.55 -33.89 -12.12
N TYR A 172 -20.84 -33.39 -13.14
CA TYR A 172 -20.23 -32.06 -13.10
C TYR A 172 -21.25 -30.96 -12.80
N LYS A 173 -22.41 -30.97 -13.48
CA LYS A 173 -23.49 -30.01 -13.25
C LYS A 173 -24.00 -30.02 -11.81
N LEU A 174 -24.22 -31.21 -11.25
CA LEU A 174 -24.74 -31.34 -9.89
C LEU A 174 -23.72 -30.82 -8.86
N CYS A 175 -22.45 -31.19 -9.02
CA CYS A 175 -21.39 -30.74 -8.12
C CYS A 175 -21.14 -29.23 -8.27
N LEU A 176 -21.04 -28.72 -9.51
CA LEU A 176 -20.87 -27.28 -9.78
C LEU A 176 -22.06 -26.47 -9.25
N HIS A 177 -23.30 -26.96 -9.37
CA HIS A 177 -24.47 -26.28 -8.82
C HIS A 177 -24.40 -26.11 -7.31
N LYS A 178 -23.93 -27.13 -6.59
CA LYS A 178 -23.73 -27.05 -5.14
C LYS A 178 -22.58 -26.12 -4.78
N LEU A 179 -21.48 -26.17 -5.54
CA LEU A 179 -20.34 -25.26 -5.37
C LEU A 179 -20.75 -23.79 -5.54
N LEU A 180 -21.52 -23.48 -6.59
CA LEU A 180 -22.06 -22.12 -6.83
C LEU A 180 -23.02 -21.64 -5.74
N LYS A 181 -23.63 -22.57 -5.00
CA LYS A 181 -24.51 -22.28 -3.87
C LYS A 181 -23.79 -22.29 -2.52
N GLN A 182 -22.49 -22.59 -2.48
CA GLN A 182 -21.73 -22.79 -1.24
C GLN A 182 -22.35 -23.88 -0.35
N GLN A 183 -22.80 -24.98 -0.97
CA GLN A 183 -23.46 -26.13 -0.35
C GLN A 183 -22.80 -27.46 -0.74
N GLU A 184 -21.57 -27.39 -1.24
CA GLU A 184 -20.76 -28.53 -1.60
C GLU A 184 -20.38 -29.39 -0.38
N THR A 185 -20.24 -30.68 -0.62
CA THR A 185 -19.68 -31.66 0.32
C THR A 185 -18.35 -32.18 -0.23
N ASP A 186 -17.55 -32.84 0.61
CA ASP A 186 -16.30 -33.47 0.17
C ASP A 186 -16.50 -34.44 -1.03
N LEU A 187 -17.65 -35.12 -1.07
CA LEU A 187 -18.03 -35.99 -2.19
C LEU A 187 -18.28 -35.21 -3.49
N ASP A 188 -18.81 -34.00 -3.40
CA ASP A 188 -19.03 -33.16 -4.58
C ASP A 188 -17.69 -32.66 -5.14
N LEU A 189 -16.74 -32.30 -4.27
CA LEU A 189 -15.38 -31.93 -4.67
C LEU A 189 -14.64 -33.12 -5.29
N GLN A 190 -14.75 -34.31 -4.71
CA GLN A 190 -14.23 -35.54 -5.32
C GLN A 190 -14.89 -35.84 -6.69
N GLY A 191 -16.19 -35.58 -6.81
CA GLY A 191 -16.91 -35.70 -8.08
C GLY A 191 -16.34 -34.78 -9.17
N ILE A 192 -15.99 -33.54 -8.81
CA ILE A 192 -15.34 -32.58 -9.72
C ILE A 192 -13.96 -33.09 -10.18
N LYS A 193 -13.13 -33.60 -9.25
CA LYS A 193 -11.82 -34.19 -9.57
C LYS A 193 -11.93 -35.39 -10.53
N LEU A 194 -12.89 -36.27 -10.25
CA LEU A 194 -13.17 -37.44 -11.08
C LEU A 194 -13.58 -37.04 -12.50
N VAL A 195 -14.43 -36.03 -12.62
CA VAL A 195 -14.85 -35.46 -13.91
C VAL A 195 -13.62 -34.93 -14.68
N GLY A 196 -12.75 -34.17 -14.03
CA GLY A 196 -11.52 -33.66 -14.65
C GLY A 196 -10.66 -34.79 -15.23
N SER A 197 -10.39 -35.81 -14.43
CA SER A 197 -9.63 -37.00 -14.85
C SER A 197 -10.29 -37.75 -16.03
N TYR A 198 -11.62 -37.86 -16.01
CA TYR A 198 -12.38 -38.48 -17.09
C TYR A 198 -12.25 -37.70 -18.41
N LEU A 199 -12.34 -36.38 -18.35
CA LEU A 199 -12.26 -35.51 -19.53
C LEU A 199 -10.87 -35.57 -20.17
N ALA A 200 -9.80 -35.53 -19.36
CA ALA A 200 -8.44 -35.71 -19.84
C ALA A 200 -8.23 -37.07 -20.53
N ASN A 201 -8.76 -38.16 -19.95
CA ASN A 201 -8.69 -39.49 -20.57
C ASN A 201 -9.51 -39.56 -21.88
N ALA A 202 -10.71 -38.99 -21.91
CA ALA A 202 -11.58 -38.99 -23.09
C ALA A 202 -11.02 -38.15 -24.27
N ALA A 203 -10.21 -37.13 -23.96
CA ALA A 203 -9.59 -36.26 -24.96
C ALA A 203 -8.25 -36.78 -25.49
N LYS A 204 -7.76 -37.93 -25.02
CA LYS A 204 -6.49 -38.51 -25.44
C LYS A 204 -6.46 -38.74 -26.96
N GLY A 205 -5.44 -38.21 -27.63
CA GLY A 205 -5.29 -38.27 -29.08
C GLY A 205 -6.20 -37.30 -29.87
N GLN A 206 -6.95 -36.43 -29.20
CA GLN A 206 -7.77 -35.38 -29.81
C GLN A 206 -7.04 -34.04 -29.83
N ALA A 207 -7.49 -33.10 -30.67
CA ALA A 207 -6.90 -31.75 -30.73
C ALA A 207 -7.06 -30.94 -29.43
N SER A 208 -8.01 -31.32 -28.56
CA SER A 208 -8.30 -30.67 -27.28
C SER A 208 -7.63 -31.36 -26.08
N GLU A 209 -6.75 -32.34 -26.30
CA GLU A 209 -6.08 -33.13 -25.25
C GLU A 209 -5.46 -32.27 -24.15
N GLN A 210 -4.64 -31.29 -24.54
CA GLN A 210 -3.95 -30.42 -23.58
C GLN A 210 -4.90 -29.58 -22.74
N TYR A 211 -5.97 -29.06 -23.34
CA TYR A 211 -6.96 -28.26 -22.61
C TYR A 211 -7.66 -29.08 -21.53
N TRP A 212 -8.06 -30.31 -21.85
CA TRP A 212 -8.69 -31.19 -20.88
C TRP A 212 -7.71 -31.73 -19.83
N ALA A 213 -6.44 -31.92 -20.18
CA ALA A 213 -5.39 -32.22 -19.22
C ALA A 213 -5.14 -31.06 -18.25
N LEU A 214 -5.11 -29.81 -18.73
CA LEU A 214 -5.05 -28.62 -17.88
C LEU A 214 -6.30 -28.50 -17.00
N ALA A 215 -7.49 -28.77 -17.55
CA ALA A 215 -8.72 -28.79 -16.76
C ALA A 215 -8.64 -29.83 -15.63
N ALA A 216 -8.07 -31.01 -15.89
CA ALA A 216 -7.87 -32.02 -14.85
C ALA A 216 -6.92 -31.54 -13.75
N VAL A 217 -5.80 -30.88 -14.11
CA VAL A 217 -4.86 -30.28 -13.15
C VAL A 217 -5.56 -29.20 -12.32
N ALA A 218 -6.24 -28.26 -12.97
CA ALA A 218 -6.99 -27.20 -12.31
C ALA A 218 -7.99 -27.74 -11.29
N LEU A 219 -8.72 -28.79 -11.64
CA LEU A 219 -9.76 -29.38 -10.78
C LEU A 219 -9.20 -30.32 -9.69
N ASN A 220 -7.97 -30.79 -9.80
CA ASN A 220 -7.41 -31.80 -8.89
C ASN A 220 -7.27 -31.29 -7.44
N HIS A 221 -7.03 -30.00 -7.26
CA HIS A 221 -6.89 -29.33 -5.97
C HIS A 221 -7.98 -28.28 -5.73
N ILE A 222 -9.19 -28.51 -6.25
CA ILE A 222 -10.32 -27.57 -6.17
C ILE A 222 -10.65 -27.12 -4.73
N GLU A 223 -10.37 -27.95 -3.72
CA GLU A 223 -10.56 -27.61 -2.30
C GLU A 223 -9.62 -26.52 -1.77
N ASN A 224 -8.47 -26.31 -2.43
CA ASN A 224 -7.44 -25.36 -1.99
C ASN A 224 -7.42 -24.08 -2.83
N ILE A 225 -8.26 -24.01 -3.88
CA ILE A 225 -8.32 -22.87 -4.79
C ILE A 225 -9.16 -21.76 -4.15
N ILE A 226 -8.66 -20.52 -4.21
CA ILE A 226 -9.47 -19.36 -3.84
C ILE A 226 -10.49 -19.12 -4.94
N LEU A 227 -11.77 -19.31 -4.65
CA LEU A 227 -12.86 -19.10 -5.61
C LEU A 227 -13.39 -17.67 -5.51
N ASN A 228 -13.21 -16.91 -6.59
CA ASN A 228 -13.86 -15.62 -6.82
C ASN A 228 -14.85 -15.74 -7.99
N ASP A 229 -15.64 -14.68 -8.24
CA ASP A 229 -16.67 -14.68 -9.28
C ASP A 229 -16.11 -15.02 -10.66
N THR A 230 -14.86 -14.64 -10.95
CA THR A 230 -14.23 -14.91 -12.24
C THR A 230 -13.81 -16.37 -12.41
N ARG A 231 -13.26 -16.98 -11.37
CA ARG A 231 -12.95 -18.41 -11.38
C ARG A 231 -14.22 -19.25 -11.42
N LEU A 232 -15.28 -18.83 -10.73
CA LEU A 232 -16.60 -19.46 -10.86
C LEU A 232 -17.13 -19.39 -12.31
N ARG A 233 -16.98 -18.23 -12.99
CA ARG A 233 -17.29 -18.13 -14.43
C ARG A 233 -16.45 -19.07 -15.29
N THR A 234 -15.17 -19.27 -14.94
CA THR A 234 -14.30 -20.25 -15.62
C THR A 234 -14.83 -21.67 -15.43
N LEU A 235 -15.23 -22.06 -14.22
CA LEU A 235 -15.83 -23.38 -13.96
C LEU A 235 -17.16 -23.59 -14.72
N ILE A 236 -17.94 -22.52 -14.91
CA ILE A 236 -19.14 -22.53 -15.77
C ILE A 236 -18.75 -22.67 -17.25
N SER A 237 -17.69 -22.00 -17.71
CA SER A 237 -17.19 -22.17 -19.08
C SER A 237 -16.75 -23.62 -19.35
N ILE A 238 -16.12 -24.28 -18.36
CA ILE A 238 -15.78 -25.71 -18.44
C ILE A 238 -17.04 -26.56 -18.70
N GLU A 239 -18.17 -26.27 -18.04
CA GLU A 239 -19.44 -26.98 -18.30
C GLU A 239 -19.91 -26.79 -19.76
N THR A 240 -19.82 -25.57 -20.25
CA THR A 240 -20.23 -25.22 -21.62
C THR A 240 -19.33 -25.93 -22.64
N ASN A 241 -18.02 -25.90 -22.43
CA ASN A 241 -17.04 -26.59 -23.26
C ASN A 241 -17.20 -28.11 -23.21
N MET A 242 -17.57 -28.66 -22.06
CA MET A 242 -17.88 -30.08 -21.91
C MET A 242 -19.10 -30.49 -22.76
N SER A 243 -20.13 -29.65 -22.79
CA SER A 243 -21.31 -29.84 -23.65
C SER A 243 -20.97 -29.87 -25.14
N LEU A 244 -20.05 -29.00 -25.59
CA LEU A 244 -19.59 -28.95 -26.98
C LEU A 244 -18.68 -30.14 -27.31
N PHE A 245 -17.77 -30.48 -26.42
CA PHE A 245 -16.85 -31.60 -26.59
C PHE A 245 -17.55 -32.95 -26.73
N PHE A 246 -18.58 -33.23 -25.91
CA PHE A 246 -19.34 -34.48 -26.06
C PHE A 246 -20.25 -34.53 -27.30
N LYS A 247 -20.53 -33.39 -27.94
CA LYS A 247 -21.24 -33.36 -29.23
C LYS A 247 -20.30 -33.67 -30.40
N ASP A 248 -19.05 -33.25 -30.32
CA ASP A 248 -18.03 -33.49 -31.34
C ASP A 248 -16.64 -33.67 -30.71
N LEU A 249 -16.32 -34.93 -30.38
CA LEU A 249 -15.08 -35.31 -29.68
C LEU A 249 -13.82 -34.93 -30.48
N SER A 250 -13.87 -35.04 -31.80
CA SER A 250 -12.70 -34.83 -32.69
C SER A 250 -12.56 -33.41 -33.20
N GLY A 251 -13.68 -32.70 -33.40
CA GLY A 251 -13.68 -31.34 -33.95
C GLY A 251 -13.68 -30.24 -32.90
N PHE A 252 -13.94 -30.56 -31.62
CA PHE A 252 -13.90 -29.56 -30.55
C PHE A 252 -12.49 -28.96 -30.38
N LYS A 253 -12.44 -27.62 -30.42
CA LYS A 253 -11.25 -26.84 -30.12
C LYS A 253 -11.62 -25.73 -29.14
N PRO A 254 -10.94 -25.65 -27.98
CA PRO A 254 -11.16 -24.58 -27.02
C PRO A 254 -10.66 -23.25 -27.60
N SER A 255 -11.23 -22.13 -27.16
CA SER A 255 -10.67 -20.83 -27.49
C SER A 255 -9.35 -20.60 -26.74
N LEU A 256 -8.53 -19.65 -27.23
CA LEU A 256 -7.33 -19.22 -26.53
C LEU A 256 -7.67 -18.71 -25.12
N LEU A 257 -8.78 -17.98 -25.00
CA LEU A 257 -9.25 -17.45 -23.73
C LEU A 257 -9.68 -18.55 -22.76
N ASP A 258 -10.38 -19.59 -23.22
CA ASP A 258 -10.74 -20.74 -22.38
C ASP A 258 -9.49 -21.42 -21.80
N THR A 259 -8.47 -21.58 -22.65
CA THR A 259 -7.19 -22.17 -22.23
C THR A 259 -6.47 -21.28 -21.22
N ALA A 260 -6.44 -19.96 -21.46
CA ALA A 260 -5.83 -18.99 -20.56
C ALA A 260 -6.55 -18.93 -19.19
N ASN A 261 -7.88 -19.05 -19.17
CA ASN A 261 -8.65 -19.08 -17.93
C ASN A 261 -8.39 -20.34 -17.10
N ILE A 262 -8.24 -21.51 -17.74
CA ILE A 262 -7.84 -22.72 -17.00
C ILE A 262 -6.41 -22.60 -16.50
N LEU A 263 -5.52 -22.03 -17.32
CA LEU A 263 -4.13 -21.78 -16.93
C LEU A 263 -4.04 -20.85 -15.73
N SER A 264 -4.90 -19.82 -15.60
CA SER A 264 -4.89 -18.94 -14.42
C SER A 264 -5.13 -19.71 -13.12
N ILE A 265 -6.03 -20.70 -13.16
CA ILE A 265 -6.30 -21.59 -12.03
C ILE A 265 -5.15 -22.58 -11.80
N CYS A 266 -4.49 -23.06 -12.85
CA CYS A 266 -3.33 -23.94 -12.70
C CYS A 266 -2.17 -23.19 -12.03
N ILE A 267 -1.78 -22.03 -12.57
CA ILE A 267 -0.62 -21.29 -12.07
C ILE A 267 -0.85 -20.65 -10.70
N SER A 268 -2.07 -20.62 -10.19
CA SER A 268 -2.35 -20.14 -8.83
C SER A 268 -2.06 -21.19 -7.75
N GLN A 269 -1.87 -22.47 -8.11
CA GLN A 269 -1.71 -23.57 -7.14
C GLN A 269 -0.25 -23.78 -6.72
N GLU A 270 -0.05 -24.27 -5.48
CA GLU A 270 1.28 -24.59 -4.91
C GLU A 270 1.62 -26.08 -5.00
N ASP A 271 1.75 -26.59 -6.23
CA ASP A 271 2.23 -27.96 -6.50
C ASP A 271 3.32 -27.98 -7.59
N GLU A 272 3.99 -29.12 -7.73
CA GLU A 272 5.11 -29.30 -8.67
C GLU A 272 4.70 -29.11 -10.14
N ILE A 273 3.48 -29.53 -10.51
CA ILE A 273 2.98 -29.40 -11.89
C ILE A 273 2.72 -27.92 -12.18
N SER A 274 2.05 -27.24 -11.26
CA SER A 274 1.78 -25.80 -11.39
C SER A 274 3.05 -24.96 -11.41
N GLN A 275 4.08 -25.37 -10.65
CA GLN A 275 5.42 -24.76 -10.74
C GLN A 275 6.02 -24.98 -12.13
N HIS A 276 5.95 -26.19 -12.68
CA HIS A 276 6.46 -26.47 -14.01
C HIS A 276 5.71 -25.67 -15.10
N ILE A 277 4.38 -25.52 -14.98
CA ILE A 277 3.59 -24.68 -15.88
C ILE A 277 4.04 -23.22 -15.80
N ARG A 278 4.25 -22.68 -14.58
CA ARG A 278 4.76 -21.32 -14.38
C ARG A 278 6.12 -21.09 -15.06
N GLU A 279 7.04 -22.04 -14.91
CA GLU A 279 8.36 -21.99 -15.54
C GLU A 279 8.27 -22.05 -17.07
N GLN A 280 7.39 -22.90 -17.62
CA GLN A 280 7.23 -23.05 -19.08
C GLN A 280 6.64 -21.83 -19.77
N ILE A 281 5.65 -21.17 -19.16
CA ILE A 281 5.04 -19.95 -19.72
C ILE A 281 5.76 -18.66 -19.28
N ASN A 282 6.86 -18.80 -18.53
CA ASN A 282 7.66 -17.70 -17.98
C ASN A 282 6.79 -16.66 -17.24
N VAL A 283 5.99 -17.15 -16.29
CA VAL A 283 5.13 -16.30 -15.45
C VAL A 283 5.99 -15.28 -14.72
N GLY A 284 5.69 -13.99 -14.91
CA GLY A 284 6.35 -12.90 -14.20
C GLY A 284 6.02 -12.91 -12.71
N GLU A 285 6.78 -12.14 -11.94
CA GLU A 285 6.67 -12.07 -10.47
C GLU A 285 5.34 -11.42 -9.98
N ASP A 286 4.61 -10.75 -10.88
CA ASP A 286 3.36 -10.08 -10.58
C ASP A 286 2.17 -11.06 -10.42
N ILE A 287 2.28 -12.29 -10.92
CA ILE A 287 1.22 -13.31 -10.79
C ILE A 287 1.52 -14.22 -9.59
N LEU A 288 1.00 -13.80 -8.45
CA LEU A 288 1.03 -14.55 -7.20
C LEU A 288 0.16 -15.83 -7.19
N THR A 289 0.59 -16.81 -6.41
CA THR A 289 -0.18 -18.02 -6.05
C THR A 289 -1.28 -17.71 -5.04
N ASP A 290 -2.25 -18.61 -4.88
CA ASP A 290 -3.36 -18.46 -3.94
C ASP A 290 -2.89 -18.37 -2.48
N THR A 291 -1.89 -19.15 -2.08
CA THR A 291 -1.30 -19.05 -0.74
C THR A 291 -0.67 -17.68 -0.51
N GLN A 292 0.07 -17.16 -1.49
CA GLN A 292 0.66 -15.82 -1.42
C GLN A 292 -0.43 -14.74 -1.36
N LEU A 293 -1.47 -14.84 -2.20
CA LEU A 293 -2.62 -13.94 -2.17
C LEU A 293 -3.32 -13.99 -0.82
N GLN A 294 -3.48 -15.16 -0.19
CA GLN A 294 -4.08 -15.28 1.13
C GLN A 294 -3.25 -14.56 2.20
N ILE A 295 -1.92 -14.69 2.17
CA ILE A 295 -1.03 -13.98 3.09
C ILE A 295 -1.15 -12.47 2.89
N PHE A 296 -1.09 -11.99 1.65
CA PHE A 296 -1.15 -10.56 1.34
C PHE A 296 -2.54 -9.94 1.52
N SER A 297 -3.61 -10.71 1.40
CA SER A 297 -4.99 -10.23 1.61
C SER A 297 -5.21 -9.63 2.99
N ARG A 298 -4.53 -10.16 4.02
CA ARG A 298 -4.58 -9.63 5.39
C ARG A 298 -4.01 -8.22 5.50
N HIS A 299 -3.10 -7.86 4.61
CA HIS A 299 -2.53 -6.52 4.52
C HIS A 299 -3.38 -5.59 3.67
N LEU A 300 -3.97 -6.08 2.59
CA LEU A 300 -4.86 -5.28 1.74
C LEU A 300 -6.17 -4.87 2.45
N TYR A 301 -6.75 -5.80 3.22
CA TYR A 301 -7.99 -5.58 3.97
C TYR A 301 -7.75 -5.19 5.44
N GLY A 302 -6.50 -4.96 5.82
CA GLY A 302 -6.13 -4.45 7.13
C GLY A 302 -6.45 -2.96 7.29
N PRO A 303 -6.19 -2.38 8.46
CA PRO A 303 -6.30 -0.93 8.65
C PRO A 303 -5.30 -0.18 7.77
N ASP A 304 -5.70 0.98 7.27
CA ASP A 304 -4.81 1.90 6.56
C ASP A 304 -3.85 2.61 7.53
N PHE A 305 -2.83 3.24 6.95
CA PHE A 305 -1.84 4.03 7.67
C PHE A 305 -2.50 5.14 8.49
N GLU A 306 -3.49 5.85 7.92
CA GLU A 306 -4.18 6.95 8.62
C GLU A 306 -4.92 6.46 9.86
N THR A 307 -5.58 5.31 9.78
CA THR A 307 -6.23 4.67 10.93
C THR A 307 -5.21 4.29 11.99
N ILE A 308 -4.12 3.61 11.60
CA ILE A 308 -3.07 3.21 12.54
C ILE A 308 -2.40 4.42 13.18
N HIS A 309 -2.10 5.45 12.40
CA HIS A 309 -1.50 6.70 12.88
C HIS A 309 -2.42 7.40 13.88
N SER A 310 -3.71 7.54 13.55
CA SER A 310 -4.69 8.18 14.44
C SER A 310 -4.84 7.40 15.76
N VAL A 311 -4.93 6.07 15.70
CA VAL A 311 -5.00 5.20 16.88
C VAL A 311 -3.71 5.30 17.69
N SER A 312 -2.55 5.32 17.03
CA SER A 312 -1.24 5.44 17.68
C SER A 312 -1.09 6.78 18.41
N GLN A 313 -1.53 7.88 17.79
CA GLN A 313 -1.53 9.20 18.41
C GLN A 313 -2.41 9.25 19.66
N LEU A 314 -3.65 8.75 19.57
CA LEU A 314 -4.57 8.72 20.72
C LEU A 314 -4.02 7.89 21.89
N ILE A 315 -3.40 6.75 21.59
CA ILE A 315 -2.76 5.90 22.62
C ILE A 315 -1.56 6.62 23.24
N THR A 316 -0.75 7.30 22.42
CA THR A 316 0.44 8.03 22.88
C THR A 316 0.08 9.23 23.74
N ASP A 317 -0.98 9.95 23.38
CA ASP A 317 -1.52 11.07 24.16
C ASP A 317 -2.03 10.59 25.52
N GLU A 318 -2.84 9.51 25.55
CA GLU A 318 -3.35 8.93 26.80
C GLU A 318 -2.22 8.39 27.68
N MET A 319 -1.21 7.73 27.10
CA MET A 319 -0.02 7.28 27.82
C MET A 319 0.79 8.44 28.39
N SER A 320 0.92 9.54 27.65
CA SER A 320 1.63 10.74 28.10
C SER A 320 0.90 11.41 29.26
N GLN A 321 -0.44 11.44 29.24
CA GLN A 321 -1.25 11.90 30.37
C GLN A 321 -1.03 11.03 31.61
N ILE A 322 -1.12 9.70 31.45
CA ILE A 322 -0.86 8.74 32.54
C ILE A 322 0.55 8.93 33.11
N ARG A 323 1.55 9.09 32.25
CA ARG A 323 2.95 9.31 32.63
C ARG A 323 3.08 10.56 33.49
N ASN A 324 2.52 11.68 33.05
CA ASN A 324 2.56 12.95 33.78
C ASN A 324 1.80 12.83 35.11
N ASP A 325 0.65 12.15 35.13
CA ASP A 325 -0.13 11.93 36.35
C ASP A 325 0.68 11.17 37.40
N ILE A 326 1.41 10.13 36.99
CA ILE A 326 2.33 9.38 37.84
C ILE A 326 3.47 10.31 38.30
N GLU A 327 4.20 10.95 37.39
CA GLU A 327 5.35 11.81 37.74
C GLU A 327 5.01 12.90 38.76
N PHE A 328 3.86 13.57 38.60
CA PHE A 328 3.46 14.69 39.47
C PHE A 328 2.76 14.24 40.76
N ASN A 329 1.97 13.16 40.73
CA ASN A 329 1.06 12.81 41.83
C ASN A 329 1.45 11.55 42.60
N TYR A 330 2.46 10.78 42.19
CA TYR A 330 2.73 9.42 42.75
C TYR A 330 2.77 9.36 44.28
N LYS A 331 3.39 10.35 44.95
CA LYS A 331 3.53 10.36 46.42
C LYS A 331 2.28 10.84 47.18
N ASN A 332 1.36 11.54 46.49
CA ASN A 332 0.19 12.19 47.08
C ASN A 332 -1.12 11.80 46.36
N MET A 333 -1.15 10.65 45.68
CA MET A 333 -2.33 10.19 44.94
C MET A 333 -3.46 9.84 45.91
N SER A 334 -4.68 10.33 45.62
CA SER A 334 -5.88 9.89 46.31
C SER A 334 -6.32 8.50 45.84
N ASP A 335 -7.14 7.81 46.64
CA ASP A 335 -7.70 6.51 46.26
C ASP A 335 -8.52 6.60 44.97
N GLU A 336 -9.26 7.71 44.77
CA GLU A 336 -10.01 7.99 43.54
C GLU A 336 -9.09 8.09 42.31
N LYS A 337 -8.00 8.87 42.40
CA LYS A 337 -7.02 8.99 41.30
C LYS A 337 -6.31 7.68 41.01
N THR A 338 -6.05 6.88 42.04
CA THR A 338 -5.43 5.55 41.89
C THR A 338 -6.35 4.61 41.12
N GLN A 339 -7.65 4.64 41.43
CA GLN A 339 -8.65 3.86 40.73
C GLN A 339 -8.85 4.34 39.27
N GLU A 340 -8.79 5.65 39.02
CA GLU A 340 -8.81 6.22 37.68
C GLU A 340 -7.62 5.74 36.85
N LEU A 341 -6.40 5.85 37.39
CA LEU A 341 -5.17 5.37 36.74
C LEU A 341 -5.25 3.88 36.40
N LYS A 342 -5.75 3.07 37.33
CA LYS A 342 -5.97 1.63 37.11
C LYS A 342 -6.92 1.36 35.94
N ASN A 343 -8.03 2.09 35.86
CA ASN A 343 -8.99 1.94 34.77
C ASN A 343 -8.34 2.31 33.43
N LYS A 344 -7.66 3.47 33.36
CA LYS A 344 -6.92 3.91 32.17
C LYS A 344 -5.88 2.88 31.70
N LEU A 345 -5.07 2.33 32.61
CA LEU A 345 -4.09 1.28 32.28
C LEU A 345 -4.74 -0.01 31.80
N THR A 346 -5.89 -0.39 32.37
CA THR A 346 -6.64 -1.59 31.97
C THR A 346 -7.26 -1.41 30.58
N ASP A 347 -7.84 -0.25 30.32
CA ASP A 347 -8.44 0.09 29.02
C ASP A 347 -7.37 0.12 27.93
N LEU A 348 -6.23 0.78 28.18
CA LEU A 348 -5.09 0.73 27.29
C LEU A 348 -4.63 -0.71 27.04
N ALA A 349 -4.45 -1.52 28.07
CA ALA A 349 -4.06 -2.92 27.89
C ALA A 349 -5.00 -3.65 26.92
N HIS A 350 -6.32 -3.48 27.05
CA HIS A 350 -7.27 -4.08 26.11
C HIS A 350 -7.11 -3.56 24.68
N VAL A 351 -6.82 -2.27 24.49
CA VAL A 351 -6.49 -1.73 23.15
C VAL A 351 -5.26 -2.40 22.57
N PHE A 352 -4.17 -2.57 23.34
CA PHE A 352 -2.99 -3.31 22.89
C PHE A 352 -3.30 -4.76 22.52
N LYS A 353 -4.24 -5.41 23.24
CA LYS A 353 -4.68 -6.76 22.90
C LYS A 353 -5.39 -6.81 21.54
N VAL A 354 -6.24 -5.84 21.24
CA VAL A 354 -6.94 -5.70 19.94
C VAL A 354 -5.95 -5.47 18.80
N LEU A 355 -4.91 -4.66 19.03
CA LEU A 355 -3.82 -4.42 18.07
C LEU A 355 -2.82 -5.58 17.96
N ASN A 356 -3.08 -6.70 18.64
CA ASN A 356 -2.22 -7.89 18.69
C ASN A 356 -0.80 -7.64 19.27
N LEU A 357 -0.66 -6.61 20.10
CA LEU A 357 0.58 -6.25 20.82
C LEU A 357 0.58 -6.92 22.20
N ASN A 358 0.77 -8.24 22.21
CA ASN A 358 0.56 -9.09 23.39
C ASN A 358 1.53 -8.79 24.55
N GLU A 359 2.78 -8.42 24.27
CA GLU A 359 3.77 -8.11 25.32
C GLU A 359 3.39 -6.84 26.09
N ALA A 360 3.03 -5.77 25.37
CA ALA A 360 2.55 -4.52 25.95
C ALA A 360 1.24 -4.71 26.72
N TYR A 361 0.31 -5.55 26.20
CA TYR A 361 -0.90 -5.96 26.93
C TYR A 361 -0.55 -6.58 28.29
N SER A 362 0.30 -7.61 28.29
CA SER A 362 0.68 -8.30 29.53
C SER A 362 1.40 -7.37 30.51
N GLY A 363 2.31 -6.52 30.01
CA GLY A 363 3.04 -5.55 30.82
C GLY A 363 2.11 -4.56 31.51
N LEU A 364 1.22 -3.89 30.76
CA LEU A 364 0.30 -2.89 31.33
C LEU A 364 -0.75 -3.54 32.25
N LYS A 365 -1.26 -4.72 31.88
CA LYS A 365 -2.24 -5.45 32.69
C LYS A 365 -1.67 -5.84 34.05
N GLN A 366 -0.43 -6.35 34.07
CA GLN A 366 0.26 -6.66 35.31
C GLN A 366 0.42 -5.43 36.20
N GLN A 367 0.79 -4.28 35.63
CA GLN A 367 0.93 -3.05 36.42
C GLN A 367 -0.42 -2.56 36.97
N ALA A 368 -1.50 -2.62 36.18
CA ALA A 368 -2.85 -2.29 36.64
C ALA A 368 -3.34 -3.19 37.78
N ASP A 369 -2.99 -4.48 37.74
CA ASP A 369 -3.35 -5.43 38.81
C ASP A 369 -2.52 -5.17 40.08
N LEU A 370 -1.25 -4.78 39.96
CA LEU A 370 -0.40 -4.39 41.10
C LEU A 370 -0.90 -3.12 41.80
N LEU A 371 -1.46 -2.14 41.07
CA LEU A 371 -2.14 -0.97 41.66
C LEU A 371 -3.32 -1.34 42.56
N SER A 372 -3.86 -2.56 42.45
CA SER A 372 -4.97 -3.03 43.27
C SER A 372 -4.53 -3.59 44.63
N GLN A 373 -3.23 -3.72 44.89
CA GLN A 373 -2.71 -4.24 46.15
C GLN A 373 -2.43 -3.10 47.15
N ASP A 374 -2.84 -3.31 48.40
CA ASP A 374 -2.65 -2.35 49.48
C ASP A 374 -1.16 -2.01 49.69
N ASN A 375 -0.86 -0.72 49.86
CA ASN A 375 0.48 -0.15 50.07
C ASN A 375 1.47 -0.21 48.89
N MET A 376 1.07 -0.60 47.67
CA MET A 376 2.04 -0.64 46.54
C MET A 376 2.58 0.73 46.12
N LEU A 377 1.79 1.80 46.29
CA LEU A 377 2.23 3.19 46.04
C LEU A 377 3.37 3.65 46.95
N LYS A 378 3.69 2.91 48.03
CA LYS A 378 4.82 3.20 48.93
C LYS A 378 6.13 2.54 48.48
N ASP A 379 6.09 1.65 47.49
CA ASP A 379 7.28 1.02 46.94
C ASP A 379 7.94 1.98 45.94
N GLU A 380 9.19 2.38 46.23
CA GLU A 380 9.98 3.25 45.36
C GLU A 380 10.33 2.58 44.03
N ASN A 381 10.40 1.25 43.97
CA ASN A 381 10.70 0.51 42.74
C ASN A 381 9.47 0.37 41.83
N TYR A 382 8.25 0.43 42.39
CA TYR A 382 7.03 0.24 41.61
C TYR A 382 6.82 1.37 40.59
N ALA A 383 7.03 2.64 40.99
CA ALA A 383 6.99 3.78 40.08
C ALA A 383 7.89 3.58 38.86
N GLN A 384 9.12 3.13 39.10
CA GLN A 384 10.09 2.89 38.04
C GLN A 384 9.67 1.73 37.13
N GLN A 385 9.12 0.64 37.68
CA GLN A 385 8.62 -0.49 36.90
C GLN A 385 7.40 -0.12 36.05
N LEU A 386 6.46 0.65 36.63
CA LEU A 386 5.30 1.17 35.92
C LEU A 386 5.73 2.08 34.76
N MET A 387 6.66 3.01 35.03
CA MET A 387 7.23 3.89 34.01
C MET A 387 7.91 3.11 32.87
N ASN A 388 8.71 2.10 33.21
CA ASN A 388 9.36 1.24 32.22
C ASN A 388 8.33 0.46 31.38
N SER A 389 7.24 0.00 31.98
CA SER A 389 6.15 -0.68 31.27
C SER A 389 5.43 0.25 30.29
N ILE A 390 5.15 1.49 30.71
CA ILE A 390 4.56 2.53 29.85
C ILE A 390 5.48 2.84 28.67
N LEU A 391 6.77 3.08 28.91
CA LEU A 391 7.74 3.36 27.85
C LEU A 391 7.89 2.19 26.87
N SER A 392 7.88 0.95 27.36
CA SER A 392 7.90 -0.25 26.51
C SER A 392 6.65 -0.35 25.62
N ALA A 393 5.49 -0.01 26.18
CA ALA A 393 4.23 0.00 25.44
C ALA A 393 4.17 1.12 24.40
N MET A 394 4.64 2.34 24.73
CA MET A 394 4.81 3.45 23.78
C MET A 394 5.73 3.04 22.61
N ASN A 395 6.87 2.40 22.91
CA ASN A 395 7.78 1.91 21.87
C ASN A 395 7.12 0.83 20.99
N SER A 396 6.28 -0.04 21.56
CA SER A 396 5.54 -1.05 20.79
C SER A 396 4.56 -0.44 19.79
N ILE A 397 3.92 0.69 20.16
CA ILE A 397 3.07 1.47 19.23
C ILE A 397 3.90 2.14 18.15
N GLY A 398 5.03 2.75 18.49
CA GLY A 398 5.93 3.34 17.48
C GLY A 398 6.43 2.30 16.47
N ILE A 399 6.76 1.08 16.92
CA ILE A 399 7.10 -0.04 16.02
C ILE A 399 5.91 -0.43 15.13
N LEU A 400 4.71 -0.48 15.69
CA LEU A 400 3.49 -0.79 14.94
C LEU A 400 3.27 0.24 13.83
N GLU A 401 3.24 1.53 14.15
CA GLU A 401 3.05 2.60 13.17
C GLU A 401 4.12 2.56 12.07
N ARG A 402 5.38 2.32 12.46
CA ARG A 402 6.48 2.16 11.50
C ARG A 402 6.24 0.99 10.56
N ASN A 403 5.71 -0.14 11.02
CA ASN A 403 5.38 -1.30 10.16
C ASN A 403 4.25 -1.03 9.15
N TYR A 404 3.48 0.04 9.32
CA TYR A 404 2.49 0.55 8.37
C TYR A 404 3.00 1.73 7.53
N THR A 405 4.23 2.16 7.73
CA THR A 405 4.90 3.18 6.92
C THR A 405 5.78 2.51 5.87
N SER A 406 5.76 2.97 4.62
CA SER A 406 6.61 2.42 3.56
C SER A 406 8.09 2.49 3.95
N SER A 407 8.86 1.44 3.62
CA SER A 407 10.29 1.34 3.94
C SER A 407 11.11 2.52 3.39
N ARG A 408 10.64 3.10 2.27
CA ARG A 408 11.25 4.25 1.58
C ARG A 408 11.09 5.57 2.31
N LEU A 409 10.09 5.66 3.19
CA LEU A 409 9.77 6.84 3.98
C LEU A 409 10.32 6.75 5.42
N GLN A 410 10.73 5.55 5.81
CA GLN A 410 11.25 5.30 7.14
C GLN A 410 12.70 5.76 7.26
N LEU A 411 13.00 6.49 8.34
CA LEU A 411 14.37 6.81 8.71
C LEU A 411 15.13 5.52 9.09
N LYS A 412 16.40 5.42 8.72
CA LYS A 412 17.24 4.28 9.07
C LYS A 412 17.67 4.38 10.52
N VAL A 413 17.16 3.47 11.36
CA VAL A 413 17.54 3.40 12.77
C VAL A 413 18.66 2.37 12.93
N ASN A 414 19.85 2.84 13.31
CA ASN A 414 21.02 1.97 13.50
C ASN A 414 21.04 1.30 14.88
N ASN A 415 20.29 1.83 15.86
CA ASN A 415 20.23 1.29 17.21
C ASN A 415 18.78 1.14 17.70
N LEU A 416 18.31 -0.11 17.75
CA LEU A 416 16.97 -0.47 18.21
C LEU A 416 16.79 -0.41 19.74
N GLN A 417 17.85 -0.10 20.50
CA GLN A 417 17.78 0.07 21.95
C GLN A 417 17.30 1.47 22.38
N ILE A 418 17.15 2.40 21.44
CA ILE A 418 16.62 3.73 21.68
C ILE A 418 15.10 3.68 21.52
N SER A 419 14.36 4.35 22.42
CA SER A 419 12.92 4.53 22.27
C SER A 419 12.63 5.24 20.95
N LEU A 420 11.98 4.55 20.01
CA LEU A 420 11.73 5.08 18.66
C LEU A 420 10.93 6.38 18.71
N ASP A 421 9.98 6.47 19.64
CA ASP A 421 9.20 7.68 19.93
C ASP A 421 10.07 8.93 20.17
N ARG A 422 11.15 8.79 20.94
CA ARG A 422 12.09 9.91 21.20
C ARG A 422 12.91 10.28 19.98
N LEU A 423 13.19 9.30 19.13
CA LEU A 423 13.90 9.54 17.88
C LEU A 423 12.98 10.31 16.91
N ASP A 424 11.73 9.88 16.78
CA ASP A 424 10.74 10.53 15.92
C ASP A 424 10.42 11.97 16.40
N GLU A 425 10.26 12.19 17.70
CA GLU A 425 10.14 13.54 18.29
C GLU A 425 11.36 14.42 17.95
N ALA A 426 12.58 13.89 18.13
CA ALA A 426 13.81 14.62 17.84
C ALA A 426 13.94 14.95 16.34
N HIS A 427 13.51 14.05 15.46
CA HIS A 427 13.47 14.30 14.03
C HIS A 427 12.43 15.35 13.65
N ALA A 428 11.23 15.30 14.24
CA ALA A 428 10.19 16.31 14.01
C ALA A 428 10.66 17.71 14.45
N ALA A 429 11.31 17.80 15.61
CA ALA A 429 11.92 19.04 16.10
C ALA A 429 13.02 19.53 15.13
N LEU A 430 13.95 18.65 14.74
CA LEU A 430 15.02 18.98 13.78
C LEU A 430 14.45 19.51 12.46
N LEU A 431 13.43 18.86 11.88
CA LEU A 431 12.81 19.31 10.63
C LEU A 431 12.15 20.69 10.79
N THR A 432 11.45 20.91 11.90
CA THR A 432 10.77 22.18 12.19
C THR A 432 11.76 23.33 12.38
N GLU A 433 12.81 23.10 13.17
CA GLU A 433 13.87 24.08 13.42
C GLU A 433 14.68 24.38 12.15
N THR A 434 15.02 23.34 11.38
CA THR A 434 15.76 23.51 10.11
C THR A 434 14.92 24.27 9.09
N LYS A 435 13.60 24.00 8.99
CA LYS A 435 12.68 24.76 8.11
C LYS A 435 12.65 26.24 8.49
N ALA A 436 12.50 26.55 9.78
CA ALA A 436 12.52 27.94 10.25
C ALA A 436 13.85 28.65 9.91
N LEU A 437 14.97 27.93 9.99
CA LEU A 437 16.29 28.46 9.65
C LEU A 437 16.47 28.68 8.14
N VAL A 438 15.94 27.78 7.31
CA VAL A 438 15.93 27.90 5.84
C VAL A 438 15.06 29.09 5.41
N ASP A 439 13.88 29.25 6.00
CA ASP A 439 12.98 30.38 5.72
C ASP A 439 13.63 31.71 6.10
N LEU A 440 14.25 31.78 7.29
CA LEU A 440 14.98 32.97 7.75
C LEU A 440 16.15 33.33 6.84
N SER A 441 16.95 32.34 6.44
CA SER A 441 18.10 32.53 5.54
C SER A 441 17.65 33.01 4.16
N SER A 442 16.57 32.44 3.64
CA SER A 442 15.98 32.82 2.34
C SER A 442 15.42 34.24 2.38
N GLN A 443 14.70 34.60 3.44
CA GLN A 443 14.18 35.96 3.61
C GLN A 443 15.30 36.99 3.70
N THR A 444 16.40 36.67 4.39
CA THR A 444 17.57 37.56 4.52
C THR A 444 18.23 37.82 3.16
N LEU A 445 18.38 36.78 2.32
CA LEU A 445 18.90 36.93 0.95
C LEU A 445 17.98 37.75 0.05
N VAL A 446 16.65 37.54 0.16
CA VAL A 446 15.67 38.35 -0.59
C VAL A 446 15.69 39.81 -0.13
N GLN A 447 15.81 40.06 1.17
CA GLN A 447 15.91 41.41 1.73
C GLN A 447 17.20 42.11 1.27
N TYR A 448 18.33 41.39 1.21
CA TYR A 448 19.58 41.91 0.66
C TYR A 448 19.47 42.33 -0.80
N LEU A 449 18.67 41.63 -1.63
CA LEU A 449 18.39 42.04 -3.00
C LEU A 449 17.58 43.34 -3.10
N GLN A 450 16.71 43.61 -2.12
CA GLN A 450 15.89 44.82 -2.08
C GLN A 450 16.65 46.03 -1.55
N ASP A 451 17.42 45.84 -0.47
CA ASP A 451 18.20 46.90 0.18
C ASP A 451 19.56 46.36 0.70
N PRO A 452 20.58 46.29 -0.18
CA PRO A 452 21.91 45.77 0.17
C PRO A 452 22.61 46.48 1.34
N PRO A 453 22.60 47.83 1.46
CA PRO A 453 23.35 48.51 2.51
C PRO A 453 22.73 48.40 3.91
N SER A 454 21.45 48.06 4.04
CA SER A 454 20.77 47.95 5.33
C SER A 454 20.67 46.51 5.87
N THR A 455 20.97 45.51 5.02
CA THR A 455 20.84 44.09 5.36
C THR A 455 22.20 43.49 5.71
N SER A 456 22.39 43.05 6.95
CA SER A 456 23.60 42.31 7.35
C SER A 456 23.50 40.84 6.94
N LEU A 457 24.58 40.32 6.36
CA LEU A 457 24.72 38.90 5.99
C LEU A 457 25.63 38.13 6.96
N ASP A 458 26.03 38.73 8.09
CA ASP A 458 27.08 38.19 8.98
C ASP A 458 26.71 36.83 9.58
N GLN A 459 25.43 36.58 9.81
CA GLN A 459 24.93 35.33 10.39
C GLN A 459 24.72 34.23 9.33
N LEU A 460 24.67 34.59 8.05
CA LEU A 460 24.29 33.67 6.97
C LEU A 460 25.27 32.48 6.82
N PRO A 461 26.60 32.66 6.90
CA PRO A 461 27.53 31.52 6.85
C PRO A 461 27.31 30.50 7.98
N SER A 462 27.05 30.98 9.21
CA SER A 462 26.75 30.10 10.34
C SER A 462 25.42 29.37 10.16
N GLN A 463 24.38 30.07 9.71
CA GLN A 463 23.06 29.49 9.44
C GLN A 463 23.16 28.40 8.36
N LEU A 464 23.83 28.65 7.24
CA LEU A 464 24.03 27.65 6.19
C LEU A 464 24.84 26.43 6.66
N SER A 465 25.83 26.64 7.54
CA SER A 465 26.59 25.54 8.13
C SER A 465 25.74 24.68 9.07
N GLU A 466 24.86 25.31 9.84
CA GLU A 466 23.91 24.63 10.73
C GLU A 466 22.86 23.83 9.93
N ILE A 467 22.26 24.44 8.89
CA ILE A 467 21.38 23.74 7.94
C ILE A 467 22.14 22.55 7.31
N GLY A 468 23.41 22.75 6.92
CA GLY A 468 24.25 21.68 6.38
C GLY A 468 24.49 20.53 7.37
N GLY A 469 24.64 20.84 8.66
CA GLY A 469 24.71 19.86 9.74
C GLY A 469 23.43 19.05 9.88
N ALA A 470 22.27 19.71 9.84
CA ALA A 470 20.97 19.04 9.85
C ALA A 470 20.79 18.10 8.64
N LEU A 471 21.16 18.53 7.43
CA LEU A 471 21.08 17.68 6.23
C LEU A 471 21.99 16.44 6.33
N LEU A 472 23.16 16.56 6.96
CA LEU A 472 24.01 15.40 7.22
C LEU A 472 23.33 14.39 8.15
N PHE A 473 22.63 14.87 9.19
CA PHE A 473 21.87 14.01 10.10
C PHE A 473 20.72 13.28 9.37
N LEU A 474 20.10 13.94 8.39
CA LEU A 474 19.09 13.37 7.49
C LEU A 474 19.69 12.55 6.33
N ALA A 475 20.98 12.22 6.39
CA ALA A 475 21.73 11.45 5.39
C ALA A 475 21.85 12.08 3.99
N ALA A 476 21.59 13.39 3.84
CA ALA A 476 21.74 14.14 2.58
C ALA A 476 23.14 14.78 2.47
N LYS A 477 24.14 13.94 2.15
CA LYS A 477 25.55 14.38 2.02
C LYS A 477 25.77 15.42 0.93
N ASP A 478 25.06 15.29 -0.19
CA ASP A 478 25.20 16.20 -1.33
C ASP A 478 24.63 17.59 -1.00
N GLY A 479 23.48 17.65 -0.33
CA GLY A 479 22.91 18.90 0.18
C GLY A 479 23.80 19.56 1.24
N GLN A 480 24.37 18.78 2.19
CA GLN A 480 25.38 19.31 3.13
C GLN A 480 26.54 19.97 2.38
N LYS A 481 27.10 19.27 1.40
CA LYS A 481 28.25 19.76 0.63
C LYS A 481 27.92 21.07 -0.08
N ALA A 482 26.74 21.18 -0.69
CA ALA A 482 26.30 22.40 -1.35
C ALA A 482 26.18 23.57 -0.36
N LEU A 483 25.59 23.35 0.81
CA LEU A 483 25.43 24.38 1.84
C LEU A 483 26.76 24.84 2.45
N LEU A 484 27.69 23.93 2.69
CA LEU A 484 29.02 24.29 3.20
C LEU A 484 29.83 25.11 2.18
N LEU A 485 29.74 24.76 0.89
CA LEU A 485 30.35 25.55 -0.18
C LEU A 485 29.76 26.95 -0.26
N SER A 486 28.43 27.07 -0.13
CA SER A 486 27.75 28.36 -0.08
C SER A 486 28.15 29.19 1.13
N ALA A 487 28.29 28.57 2.31
CA ALA A 487 28.75 29.23 3.53
C ALA A 487 30.17 29.77 3.39
N GLU A 488 31.10 28.96 2.84
CA GLU A 488 32.49 29.37 2.56
C GLU A 488 32.55 30.54 1.57
N PHE A 489 31.70 30.51 0.52
CA PHE A 489 31.59 31.58 -0.46
C PHE A 489 31.17 32.90 0.18
N ILE A 490 30.09 32.91 0.98
CA ILE A 490 29.60 34.11 1.65
C ILE A 490 30.65 34.63 2.64
N GLN A 491 31.24 33.75 3.45
CA GLN A 491 32.27 34.14 4.42
C GLN A 491 33.47 34.82 3.74
N THR A 492 33.92 34.27 2.61
CA THR A 492 35.02 34.83 1.84
C THR A 492 34.64 36.17 1.21
N GLY A 493 33.40 36.30 0.71
CA GLY A 493 32.87 37.55 0.18
C GLY A 493 32.78 38.64 1.25
N LEU A 494 32.29 38.32 2.44
CA LEU A 494 32.20 39.26 3.58
C LEU A 494 33.59 39.75 4.02
N ASN A 495 34.55 38.84 4.14
CA ASN A 495 35.94 39.20 4.48
C ASN A 495 36.60 40.12 3.44
N LYS A 496 36.14 40.08 2.18
CA LYS A 496 36.62 40.90 1.06
C LYS A 496 35.75 42.15 0.81
N GLU A 497 34.75 42.42 1.65
CA GLU A 497 33.71 43.46 1.44
C GLU A 497 33.05 43.38 0.04
N HIS A 498 32.87 42.16 -0.48
CA HIS A 498 32.29 41.92 -1.79
C HIS A 498 30.77 42.16 -1.77
N VAL A 499 30.27 42.93 -2.74
CA VAL A 499 28.84 43.08 -2.99
C VAL A 499 28.38 41.94 -3.89
N PHE A 500 27.47 41.11 -3.39
CA PHE A 500 26.94 39.98 -4.14
C PHE A 500 25.95 40.44 -5.20
N ASN A 501 26.07 39.91 -6.41
CA ASN A 501 25.15 40.21 -7.51
C ASN A 501 23.90 39.31 -7.48
N LEU A 502 22.88 39.69 -8.28
CA LEU A 502 21.60 38.98 -8.35
C LEU A 502 21.76 37.50 -8.73
N GLU A 503 22.70 37.18 -9.63
CA GLU A 503 22.93 35.79 -10.06
C GLU A 503 23.53 34.93 -8.95
N GLN A 504 24.47 35.49 -8.17
CA GLN A 504 25.08 34.83 -7.02
C GLN A 504 24.05 34.58 -5.92
N VAL A 505 23.18 35.56 -5.63
CA VAL A 505 22.12 35.39 -4.64
C VAL A 505 21.09 34.36 -5.10
N ASN A 506 20.69 34.36 -6.37
CA ASN A 506 19.78 33.32 -6.90
C ASN A 506 20.38 31.92 -6.76
N LYS A 507 21.68 31.75 -7.04
CA LYS A 507 22.37 30.46 -6.83
C LYS A 507 22.40 30.03 -5.37
N LEU A 508 22.47 30.96 -4.42
CA LEU A 508 22.36 30.66 -2.98
C LEU A 508 20.92 30.26 -2.61
N LEU A 509 19.92 30.93 -3.18
CA LEU A 509 18.51 30.59 -3.01
C LEU A 509 18.18 29.21 -3.60
N ASP A 510 18.77 28.82 -4.74
CA ASP A 510 18.61 27.47 -5.29
C ASP A 510 19.09 26.38 -4.32
N VAL A 511 20.22 26.63 -3.64
CA VAL A 511 20.76 25.70 -2.64
C VAL A 511 19.82 25.59 -1.44
N LEU A 512 19.30 26.72 -0.94
CA LEU A 512 18.32 26.73 0.15
C LEU A 512 16.99 26.07 -0.26
N ALA A 513 16.51 26.29 -1.48
CA ALA A 513 15.30 25.67 -2.01
C ALA A 513 15.42 24.13 -2.07
N SER A 514 16.61 23.59 -2.36
CA SER A 514 16.83 22.14 -2.32
C SER A 514 16.71 21.56 -0.91
N ALA A 515 17.22 22.29 0.10
CA ALA A 515 17.08 21.90 1.50
C ALA A 515 15.62 22.03 1.94
N ASP A 516 14.95 23.10 1.53
CA ASP A 516 13.55 23.34 1.83
C ASP A 516 12.64 22.23 1.31
N MET A 517 12.77 21.91 0.03
CA MET A 517 11.98 20.89 -0.64
C MET A 517 12.25 19.50 -0.06
N MET A 518 13.48 19.21 0.39
CA MET A 518 13.78 17.98 1.13
C MET A 518 13.03 17.93 2.47
N ILE A 519 13.05 19.02 3.24
CA ILE A 519 12.39 19.09 4.55
C ILE A 519 10.87 18.94 4.37
N GLU A 520 10.28 19.63 3.40
CA GLU A 520 8.86 19.51 3.07
C GLU A 520 8.50 18.08 2.65
N ASN A 521 9.31 17.43 1.82
CA ASN A 521 9.06 16.03 1.41
C ASN A 521 9.09 15.10 2.62
N LEU A 522 10.07 15.25 3.53
CA LEU A 522 10.15 14.42 4.73
C LEU A 522 8.96 14.68 5.68
N GLN A 523 8.56 15.93 5.87
CA GLN A 523 7.38 16.29 6.67
C GLN A 523 6.08 15.74 6.07
N ASN A 524 5.96 15.74 4.74
CA ASN A 524 4.80 15.22 4.02
C ASN A 524 4.86 13.70 3.76
N LYS A 525 5.86 12.99 4.30
CA LYS A 525 6.06 11.54 4.07
C LYS A 525 6.14 11.19 2.58
N GLN A 526 6.85 12.02 1.81
CA GLN A 526 7.16 11.80 0.40
C GLN A 526 8.63 11.39 0.22
N PRO A 527 8.97 10.63 -0.84
CA PRO A 527 10.34 10.27 -1.10
C PRO A 527 11.22 11.49 -1.43
N VAL A 528 12.46 11.49 -0.94
CA VAL A 528 13.46 12.49 -1.30
C VAL A 528 14.21 12.04 -2.56
N LEU A 529 14.15 12.85 -3.62
CA LEU A 529 14.80 12.55 -4.89
C LEU A 529 16.23 13.09 -4.92
N GLN A 530 17.18 12.28 -5.38
CA GLN A 530 18.58 12.71 -5.49
C GLN A 530 18.76 13.87 -6.48
N ALA A 531 17.95 13.91 -7.54
CA ALA A 531 17.97 14.97 -8.55
C ALA A 531 17.75 16.38 -7.98
N MET A 532 17.10 16.49 -6.81
CA MET A 532 16.89 17.76 -6.11
C MET A 532 18.22 18.39 -5.66
N PHE A 533 19.22 17.56 -5.34
CA PHE A 533 20.54 18.04 -4.91
C PHE A 533 21.46 18.33 -6.08
N ASP A 534 21.20 17.82 -7.29
CA ASP A 534 22.04 18.08 -8.46
C ASP A 534 22.07 19.56 -8.83
N VAL A 535 20.91 20.23 -8.73
CA VAL A 535 20.80 21.69 -8.95
C VAL A 535 21.58 22.45 -7.90
N ALA A 536 21.41 22.11 -6.61
CA ALA A 536 22.15 22.73 -5.52
C ALA A 536 23.66 22.51 -5.62
N LEU A 537 24.09 21.32 -6.00
CA LEU A 537 25.50 20.99 -6.19
C LEU A 537 26.08 21.79 -7.36
N THR A 538 25.34 21.91 -8.46
CA THR A 538 25.75 22.71 -9.63
C THR A 538 25.82 24.20 -9.29
N SER A 539 24.80 24.74 -8.62
CA SER A 539 24.75 26.14 -8.21
C SER A 539 25.88 26.49 -7.22
N SER A 540 26.13 25.65 -6.22
CA SER A 540 27.24 25.84 -5.26
C SER A 540 28.63 25.70 -5.89
N GLN A 541 28.83 24.77 -6.83
CA GLN A 541 30.09 24.65 -7.58
C GLN A 541 30.34 25.87 -8.47
N ASN A 542 29.29 26.42 -9.09
CA ASN A 542 29.40 27.64 -9.87
C ASN A 542 29.82 28.83 -8.98
N LEU A 543 29.29 28.94 -7.76
CA LEU A 543 29.72 29.97 -6.80
C LEU A 543 31.21 29.83 -6.46
N LYS A 544 31.69 28.60 -6.23
CA LYS A 544 33.12 28.34 -5.99
C LYS A 544 34.02 28.76 -7.14
N SER A 545 33.57 28.63 -8.39
CA SER A 545 34.35 29.02 -9.57
C SER A 545 34.52 30.53 -9.74
N VAL A 546 33.68 31.32 -9.07
CA VAL A 546 33.65 32.80 -9.15
C VAL A 546 34.27 33.46 -7.89
N ALA A 547 34.54 32.68 -6.83
CA ALA A 547 35.10 33.11 -5.54
C ALA A 547 36.62 33.35 -5.59
#